data_AF-A0A2N8MH79-F1
#
_entry.id   AF-A0A2N8MH79-F1
#
_cell.length_a   1.000
_cell.length_b   1.000
_cell.length_c   1.000
_cell.angle_alpha   90.00
_cell.angle_beta   90.00
_cell.angle_gamma   90.00
#
_symmetry.space_group_name_H-M   'P 1'
#
loop_
_entity.id
_entity.type
_entity.pdbx_description
1 polymer ?
#
loop_
_entity_poly.entity_id
_entity_poly.type
_entity_poly.pdbx_seq_one_letter_code
_entity_poly.pdbx_strand_id
1 'polypeptide(L)' 'MTPRIRGCTGKKKYPNATAADDMLGRIWSTCKPGRRLETRAYNCDHCGRWHLTSKPLQHKEMEQAA' A
#
# COMPACT_ATOMS: atom_id res chain seq x y z
N MET A 1 5.15 16.89 14.09
CA MET A 1 6.11 16.36 13.10
C MET A 1 6.34 14.87 13.39
N THR A 2 5.93 13.94 12.54
CA THR A 2 6.21 12.51 12.76
C THR A 2 7.70 12.23 12.56
N PRO A 3 8.36 11.51 13.48
CA PRO A 3 9.79 11.23 13.37
C PRO A 3 10.13 10.53 12.04
N ARG A 4 11.23 10.96 11.42
CA ARG A 4 11.77 10.33 10.21
C ARG A 4 12.45 9.03 10.61
N ILE A 5 11.68 7.95 10.62
CA ILE A 5 12.21 6.61 10.86
C ILE A 5 13.02 6.18 9.63
N ARG A 6 14.32 5.87 9.82
CA ARG A 6 15.21 5.35 8.77
C ARG A 6 14.54 4.14 8.12
N GLY A 7 14.31 4.21 6.80
CA GLY A 7 13.67 3.15 6.02
C GLY A 7 12.19 3.38 5.64
N CYS A 8 11.47 4.25 6.36
CA CYS A 8 10.08 4.58 6.02
C CYS A 8 10.04 6.04 5.45
N THR A 9 10.62 6.20 4.24
CA THR A 9 10.81 7.49 3.54
C THR A 9 9.63 7.86 2.61
N GLY A 10 9.20 9.12 2.67
CA GLY A 10 8.42 9.82 1.62
C GLY A 10 6.97 9.39 1.37
N LYS A 11 6.53 8.23 1.85
CA LYS A 11 5.18 7.71 1.57
C LYS A 11 4.16 8.21 2.58
N LYS A 12 2.95 8.51 2.10
CA LYS A 12 1.79 8.89 2.91
C LYS A 12 1.52 7.77 3.92
N LYS A 13 1.36 8.15 5.19
CA LYS A 13 1.21 7.23 6.33
C LYS A 13 -0.20 7.35 6.86
N TYR A 14 -0.87 6.22 7.04
CA TYR A 14 -2.24 6.16 7.54
C TYR A 14 -2.24 5.61 8.97
N PRO A 15 -3.11 6.14 9.85
CA PRO A 15 -3.18 5.72 11.24
C PRO A 15 -3.78 4.31 11.40
N ASN A 16 -4.66 3.89 10.50
CA ASN A 16 -5.34 2.60 10.55
C ASN A 16 -5.52 1.99 9.15
N ALA A 17 -5.88 0.70 9.11
CA ALA A 17 -6.08 -0.06 7.87
C ALA A 17 -7.16 0.56 7.01
N THR A 18 -8.29 0.91 7.63
CA THR A 18 -9.48 1.45 6.95
C THR A 18 -9.17 2.75 6.22
N ALA A 19 -8.40 3.67 6.81
CA ALA A 19 -8.02 4.92 6.15
C ALA A 19 -7.05 4.69 4.98
N ALA A 20 -6.21 3.66 5.07
CA ALA A 20 -5.35 3.28 3.96
C ALA A 20 -6.17 2.68 2.81
N ASP A 21 -7.13 1.81 3.14
CA ASP A 21 -8.02 1.16 2.17
C ASP A 21 -8.96 2.16 1.48
N ASP A 22 -9.57 3.09 2.23
CA ASP A 22 -10.39 4.18 1.66
C ASP A 22 -9.59 5.01 0.65
N MET A 23 -8.34 5.34 0.99
CA MET A 23 -7.47 6.05 0.04
C MET A 23 -7.15 5.18 -1.17
N LEU A 24 -6.89 3.89 -0.99
CA LEU A 24 -6.69 2.96 -2.10
C LEU A 24 -7.90 3.00 -3.04
N GLY A 25 -9.11 2.87 -2.51
CA GLY A 25 -10.35 3.01 -3.26
C GLY A 25 -10.44 4.33 -4.02
N ARG A 26 -10.10 5.47 -3.38
CA ARG A 26 -10.07 6.78 -4.07
C ARG A 26 -9.06 6.83 -5.21
N ILE A 27 -7.86 6.26 -5.02
CA ILE A 27 -6.83 6.21 -6.07
C ILE A 27 -7.35 5.42 -7.27
N TRP A 28 -7.95 4.26 -7.04
CA TRP A 28 -8.56 3.44 -8.08
C TRP A 28 -9.74 4.13 -8.78
N SER A 29 -10.58 4.85 -8.03
CA SER A 29 -11.74 5.57 -8.58
C SER A 29 -11.37 6.83 -9.37
N THR A 30 -10.21 7.44 -9.09
CA THR A 30 -9.80 8.71 -9.72
C THR A 30 -8.76 8.55 -10.81
N CYS A 31 -8.09 7.41 -10.90
CA CYS A 31 -7.01 7.21 -11.86
C CYS A 31 -7.50 6.70 -13.22
N LYS A 32 -6.89 7.27 -14.27
CA LYS A 32 -7.10 6.82 -15.65
C LYS A 32 -6.41 5.46 -15.89
N PRO A 33 -6.98 4.58 -16.73
CA PRO A 33 -6.34 3.34 -17.12
C PRO A 33 -4.95 3.62 -17.73
N GLY A 34 -3.95 2.82 -17.35
CA GLY A 34 -2.56 2.92 -17.86
C GLY A 34 -1.52 3.50 -16.88
N ARG A 35 -1.91 3.91 -15.67
CA ARG A 35 -0.97 4.28 -14.59
C ARG A 35 -0.72 3.10 -13.64
N ARG A 36 0.51 2.98 -13.13
CA ARG A 36 0.86 2.02 -12.08
C ARG A 36 0.35 2.53 -10.72
N LEU A 37 -0.76 1.96 -10.25
CA LEU A 37 -1.41 2.34 -9.00
C LEU A 37 -0.97 1.47 -7.82
N GLU A 38 -1.11 2.03 -6.63
CA GLU A 38 -1.04 1.27 -5.39
C GLU A 38 -2.13 0.20 -5.33
N THR A 39 -1.72 -1.03 -5.06
CA THR A 39 -2.57 -2.23 -5.14
C THR A 39 -2.99 -2.73 -3.76
N ARG A 40 -2.20 -2.45 -2.71
CA ARG A 40 -2.54 -2.88 -1.34
C ARG A 40 -2.04 -1.91 -0.28
N ALA A 41 -2.71 -1.94 0.87
CA ALA A 41 -2.23 -1.37 2.12
C ALA A 41 -1.45 -2.42 2.94
N TYR A 42 -0.40 -2.01 3.65
CA TYR A 42 0.37 -2.87 4.57
C TYR A 42 0.85 -2.08 5.79
N ASN A 43 1.03 -2.74 6.93
CA ASN A 43 1.63 -2.11 8.10
C ASN A 43 3.17 -2.10 7.98
N CYS A 44 3.81 -0.94 8.13
CA CYS A 44 5.28 -0.80 8.12
C CYS A 44 5.80 -1.16 9.51
N ASP A 45 6.45 -2.33 9.66
CA ASP A 45 7.08 -2.78 10.91
C ASP A 45 8.02 -1.73 11.53
N HIS A 46 8.66 -0.89 10.72
CA HIS A 46 9.54 0.16 11.22
C HIS A 46 8.81 1.31 11.92
N CYS A 47 7.58 1.64 11.48
CA CYS A 47 6.88 2.84 11.98
C CYS A 47 5.50 2.59 12.57
N GLY A 48 5.02 1.35 12.54
CA GLY A 48 3.72 0.90 13.03
C GLY A 48 2.52 1.48 12.28
N ARG A 49 2.74 2.22 11.19
CA ARG A 49 1.68 2.88 10.40
C ARG A 49 1.37 2.10 9.15
N TRP A 50 0.21 2.39 8.57
CA TRP A 50 -0.24 1.80 7.33
C TRP A 50 0.31 2.59 6.13
N HIS A 51 0.80 1.85 5.14
CA HIS A 51 1.41 2.36 3.92
C HIS A 51 0.77 1.70 2.70
N LEU A 52 0.69 2.45 1.60
CA LEU A 52 0.25 1.90 0.33
C LEU A 52 1.44 1.40 -0.49
N THR A 53 1.25 0.33 -1.24
CA THR A 53 2.26 -0.23 -2.15
C THR A 53 1.64 -0.65 -3.47
N SER A 54 2.35 -0.37 -4.55
CA SER A 54 2.06 -0.81 -5.92
C SER A 54 2.70 -2.16 -6.27
N LYS A 55 3.18 -2.88 -5.25
CA LYS A 55 3.58 -4.28 -5.38
C LYS A 55 2.36 -5.16 -5.14
N PRO A 56 1.85 -5.87 -6.16
CA PRO A 56 0.88 -6.93 -5.92
C PRO A 56 1.51 -7.97 -4.98
N LEU A 57 0.68 -8.71 -4.24
CA LEU A 57 1.13 -9.94 -3.61
C LEU A 57 1.74 -10.78 -4.74
N GLN A 58 3.03 -11.10 -4.67
CA GLN A 58 3.59 -12.07 -5.60
C GLN A 58 2.85 -13.37 -5.34
N HIS A 59 1.96 -13.75 -6.24
CA HIS A 59 1.54 -15.15 -6.40
C HIS A 59 2.78 -15.92 -6.88
N LYS A 60 3.70 -16.21 -5.97
CA LYS A 60 4.41 -17.48 -6.04
C LYS A 60 3.51 -18.43 -5.27
N GLU A 61 3.09 -19.53 -5.90
CA GLU A 61 2.18 -20.58 -5.37
C GLU A 61 0.68 -20.52 -5.74
N MET A 62 0.32 -20.14 -6.97
CA MET A 62 -0.95 -20.63 -7.58
C MET A 62 -0.72 -21.29 -8.95
N GLU A 63 0.46 -21.88 -9.17
CA GLU A 63 0.79 -22.63 -10.40
C GLU A 63 0.85 -24.15 -10.17
N GLN A 64 0.10 -24.70 -9.21
CA GLN A 64 -0.02 -26.17 -9.05
C GLN A 64 -1.40 -26.58 -8.55
N ALA A 65 -2.46 -26.36 -9.34
CA ALA A 65 -3.73 -27.10 -9.22
C ALA A 65 -4.68 -26.74 -10.40
N ALA A 66 -4.33 -27.14 -11.62
CA ALA A 66 -5.28 -27.36 -12.70
C ALA A 66 -4.68 -28.33 -13.72
#